data_AF-A0A2B4R671-F1
#
_entry.id   AF-A0A2B4R671-F1
#
_cell.length_a   1.000
_cell.length_b   1.000
_cell.length_c   1.000
_cell.angle_alpha   90.00
_cell.angle_beta   90.00
_cell.angle_gamma   90.00
#
_symmetry.space_group_name_H-M   'P 1'
#
loop_
_entity.id
_entity.type
_entity.pdbx_description
1 polymer ?
#
loop_
_entity_poly.entity_id
_entity_poly.type
_entity_poly.pdbx_seq_one_letter_code
_entity_poly.pdbx_strand_id
1 'polypeptide(L)'
;MGEEMKRFRNALETLKDMEKEWMNAEPILTSSSSPEVIIQKLLQLDEDYLEKLIFKEKTVIRGLARKAKTSKRMDVFDHLRRITPRGTTGPRLPDDLPIEEIPERGKEILSYVITYDLVLPDSSSWRPGYKSDSLDALAKKNSLKILCELYDFLCEHGLALTTDLL
;
A
#
# COMPACT_ATOMS: atom_id res chain seq x y z
N MET A 1 28.44 -4.50 8.03
CA MET A 1 27.20 -5.23 8.40
C MET A 1 26.60 -4.81 9.75
N GLY A 2 27.39 -4.52 10.80
CA GLY A 2 26.84 -4.14 12.12
C GLY A 2 26.33 -2.69 12.25
N GLU A 3 26.90 -1.75 11.50
CA GLU A 3 26.62 -0.31 11.66
C GLU A 3 25.39 0.15 10.87
N GLU A 4 25.19 -0.39 9.66
CA GLU A 4 23.98 -0.23 8.86
C GLU A 4 22.74 -0.80 9.56
N MET A 5 22.87 -2.01 10.12
CA MET A 5 21.78 -2.66 10.85
C MET A 5 21.47 -1.96 12.19
N LYS A 6 22.41 -1.17 12.73
CA LYS A 6 22.21 -0.30 13.89
C LYS A 6 21.54 1.01 13.50
N ARG A 7 21.96 1.66 12.40
CA ARG A 7 21.27 2.82 11.81
C ARG A 7 19.85 2.49 11.41
N PHE A 8 19.62 1.30 10.87
CA PHE A 8 18.30 0.81 10.49
C PHE A 8 17.42 0.46 11.68
N ARG A 9 17.95 -0.15 12.76
CA ARG A 9 17.18 -0.31 14.01
C ARG A 9 16.82 1.03 14.62
N ASN A 10 17.76 1.99 14.58
CA ASN A 10 17.51 3.34 15.03
C ASN A 10 16.46 4.01 14.14
N ALA A 11 16.55 3.88 12.81
CA ALA A 11 15.56 4.35 11.85
C ALA A 11 14.21 3.64 12.02
N LEU A 12 14.16 2.37 12.42
CA LEU A 12 12.94 1.61 12.71
C LEU A 12 12.29 2.00 14.04
N GLU A 13 13.10 2.27 15.07
CA GLU A 13 12.64 2.87 16.32
C GLU A 13 12.16 4.30 16.06
N THR A 14 12.88 5.05 15.23
CA THR A 14 12.43 6.35 14.71
C THR A 14 11.18 6.17 13.86
N LEU A 15 11.00 5.11 13.07
CA LEU A 15 9.81 4.85 12.25
C LEU A 15 8.60 4.43 13.09
N LYS A 16 8.81 3.81 14.25
CA LYS A 16 7.76 3.54 15.26
C LYS A 16 7.39 4.80 16.04
N ASP A 17 8.37 5.62 16.40
CA ASP A 17 8.12 6.95 16.98
C ASP A 17 7.48 7.87 15.93
N MET A 18 7.86 7.71 14.66
CA MET A 18 7.22 8.31 13.50
C MET A 18 5.86 7.70 13.24
N GLU A 19 5.53 6.48 13.64
CA GLU A 19 4.14 5.99 13.59
C GLU A 19 3.22 6.91 14.38
N LYS A 20 3.72 7.42 15.50
CA LYS A 20 3.13 8.50 16.29
C LYS A 20 3.24 9.88 15.63
N GLU A 21 4.35 10.16 14.96
CA GLU A 21 4.68 11.46 14.35
C GLU A 21 4.03 11.68 12.97
N TRP A 22 3.75 10.63 12.18
CA TRP A 22 3.11 10.68 10.87
C TRP A 22 1.59 10.50 10.91
N MET A 23 1.06 9.87 11.96
CA MET A 23 -0.31 10.13 12.40
C MET A 23 -0.55 11.65 12.52
N ASN A 24 0.51 12.41 12.83
CA ASN A 24 0.56 13.87 12.84
C ASN A 24 1.43 14.48 11.70
N ALA A 25 1.69 13.80 10.57
CA ALA A 25 2.57 14.29 9.49
C ALA A 25 2.00 15.47 8.69
N GLU A 26 0.77 15.88 8.98
CA GLU A 26 0.08 16.96 8.26
C GLU A 26 0.85 18.28 8.24
N PRO A 27 1.49 18.74 9.33
CA PRO A 27 2.38 19.91 9.31
C PRO A 27 3.60 19.68 8.41
N ILE A 28 4.19 18.47 8.39
CA ILE A 28 5.38 18.18 7.56
C ILE A 28 5.00 18.15 6.08
N LEU A 29 3.90 17.47 5.73
CA LEU A 29 3.33 17.41 4.39
C LEU A 29 2.84 18.77 3.88
N THR A 30 2.64 19.76 4.74
CA THR A 30 2.27 21.13 4.36
C THR A 30 3.45 22.10 4.44
N SER A 31 4.54 21.76 5.14
CA SER A 31 5.68 22.63 5.40
C SER A 31 6.65 22.85 4.22
N SER A 32 6.58 22.02 3.18
CA SER A 32 7.51 22.05 2.05
C SER A 32 6.79 21.79 0.72
N SER A 33 7.19 22.50 -0.33
CA SER A 33 6.71 22.25 -1.70
C SER A 33 7.45 21.13 -2.41
N SER A 34 8.65 20.72 -1.96
CA SER A 34 9.40 19.60 -2.56
C SER A 34 9.07 18.27 -1.88
N PRO A 35 8.70 17.22 -2.65
CA PRO A 35 8.48 15.88 -2.13
C PRO A 35 9.77 15.20 -1.65
N GLU A 36 10.91 15.46 -2.28
CA GLU A 36 12.24 14.95 -1.87
C GLU A 36 12.56 15.38 -0.44
N VAL A 37 12.38 16.66 -0.13
CA VAL A 37 12.65 17.23 1.20
C VAL A 37 11.71 16.64 2.25
N ILE A 38 10.44 16.40 1.88
CA ILE A 38 9.46 15.75 2.77
C ILE A 38 9.89 14.32 3.08
N ILE A 39 10.23 13.54 2.05
CA ILE A 39 10.66 12.16 2.23
C ILE A 39 11.96 12.09 3.01
N GLN A 40 12.94 12.95 2.73
CA GLN A 40 14.20 12.97 3.45
C GLN A 40 14.00 13.29 4.94
N LYS A 41 13.14 14.27 5.26
CA LYS A 41 12.80 14.61 6.65
C LYS A 41 12.09 13.48 7.38
N LEU A 42 11.18 12.79 6.69
CA LEU A 42 10.41 11.71 7.28
C LEU A 42 11.27 10.46 7.41
N LEU A 43 11.74 9.90 6.30
CA LEU A 43 12.34 8.58 6.30
C LEU A 43 13.82 8.60 6.73
N GLN A 44 14.58 9.65 6.43
CA GLN A 44 16.04 9.70 6.64
C GLN A 44 16.76 8.45 6.06
N LEU A 45 16.21 7.84 5.01
CA LEU A 45 16.73 6.61 4.39
C LEU A 45 17.50 6.93 3.12
N ASP A 46 18.56 6.17 2.87
CA ASP A 46 19.24 6.12 1.57
C ASP A 46 18.41 5.31 0.56
N GLU A 47 18.43 5.72 -0.71
CA GLU A 47 17.60 5.15 -1.79
C GLU A 47 17.85 3.64 -1.99
N ASP A 48 19.11 3.20 -1.82
CA ASP A 48 19.54 1.78 -1.92
C ASP A 48 18.85 0.85 -0.89
N TYR A 49 18.35 1.40 0.21
CA TYR A 49 17.65 0.62 1.24
C TYR A 49 16.18 0.43 0.93
N LEU A 50 15.58 1.33 0.16
CA LEU A 50 14.18 1.24 -0.22
C LEU A 50 13.93 -0.03 -1.04
N GLU A 51 14.91 -0.48 -1.83
CA GLU A 51 14.81 -1.74 -2.58
C GLU A 51 14.72 -2.99 -1.70
N LYS A 52 15.21 -2.92 -0.45
CA LYS A 52 15.35 -4.07 0.46
C LYS A 52 14.34 -4.08 1.61
N LEU A 53 13.28 -3.25 1.52
CA LEU A 53 12.28 -3.12 2.58
C LEU A 53 11.58 -4.45 2.88
N ILE A 54 11.57 -4.85 4.16
CA ILE A 54 10.76 -5.97 4.63
C ILE A 54 9.30 -5.55 4.84
N PHE A 55 8.41 -6.53 4.98
CA PHE A 55 6.95 -6.30 5.10
C PHE A 55 6.56 -5.22 6.12
N LYS A 56 7.25 -5.21 7.27
CA LYS A 56 6.99 -4.23 8.32
C LYS A 56 7.34 -2.81 7.90
N GLU A 57 8.47 -2.58 7.22
CA GLU A 57 8.79 -1.24 6.70
C GLU A 57 7.83 -0.81 5.60
N LYS A 58 7.44 -1.73 4.71
CA LYS A 58 6.47 -1.42 3.66
C LYS A 58 5.16 -0.88 4.23
N THR A 59 4.76 -1.34 5.41
CA THR A 59 3.58 -0.83 6.12
C THR A 59 3.73 0.64 6.53
N VAL A 60 4.93 1.07 6.92
CA VAL A 60 5.17 2.47 7.29
C VAL A 60 5.14 3.38 6.06
N ILE A 61 5.81 2.97 4.98
CA ILE A 61 5.77 3.71 3.70
C ILE A 61 4.35 3.80 3.17
N ARG A 62 3.58 2.71 3.26
CA ARG A 62 2.16 2.68 2.94
C ARG A 62 1.37 3.71 3.75
N GLY A 63 1.53 3.76 5.07
CA GLY A 63 0.87 4.76 5.92
C GLY A 63 1.17 6.19 5.47
N LEU A 64 2.43 6.47 5.10
CA LEU A 64 2.81 7.77 4.55
C LEU A 64 2.16 8.06 3.20
N ALA A 65 2.12 7.08 2.30
CA ALA A 65 1.46 7.21 1.00
C ALA A 65 -0.05 7.51 1.17
N ARG A 66 -0.73 6.83 2.12
CA ARG A 66 -2.13 7.11 2.47
C ARG A 66 -2.32 8.54 2.97
N LYS A 67 -1.50 8.97 3.92
CA LYS A 67 -1.57 10.35 4.46
C LYS A 67 -1.32 11.39 3.36
N ALA A 68 -0.37 11.15 2.47
CA ALA A 68 -0.12 12.01 1.31
C ALA A 68 -1.37 12.14 0.42
N LYS A 69 -2.07 11.03 0.13
CA LYS A 69 -3.34 11.05 -0.60
C LYS A 69 -4.42 11.85 0.14
N THR A 70 -4.63 11.59 1.44
CA THR A 70 -5.61 12.32 2.26
C THR A 70 -5.31 13.83 2.33
N SER A 71 -4.04 14.22 2.38
CA SER A 71 -3.60 15.61 2.38
C SER A 71 -3.48 16.21 0.97
N LYS A 72 -3.96 15.52 -0.08
CA LYS A 72 -3.92 15.95 -1.49
C LYS A 72 -2.52 16.22 -2.04
N ARG A 73 -1.48 15.63 -1.43
CA ARG A 73 -0.08 15.69 -1.83
C ARG A 73 0.29 14.51 -2.74
N MET A 74 -0.36 14.46 -3.90
CA MET A 74 -0.12 13.40 -4.89
C MET A 74 1.30 13.43 -5.46
N ASP A 75 1.97 14.57 -5.42
CA ASP A 75 3.39 14.70 -5.74
C ASP A 75 4.29 13.91 -4.78
N VAL A 76 3.98 13.93 -3.48
CA VAL A 76 4.67 13.11 -2.46
C VAL A 76 4.36 11.64 -2.66
N PHE A 77 3.09 11.29 -2.92
CA PHE A 77 2.70 9.91 -3.23
C PHE A 77 3.44 9.38 -4.46
N ASP A 78 3.49 10.15 -5.55
CA ASP A 78 4.14 9.75 -6.80
C ASP A 78 5.65 9.61 -6.63
N HIS A 79 6.25 10.51 -5.84
CA HIS A 79 7.67 10.42 -5.51
C HIS A 79 7.97 9.16 -4.67
N LEU A 80 7.19 8.87 -3.61
CA LEU A 80 7.29 7.63 -2.82
C LEU A 80 7.17 6.39 -3.70
N ARG A 81 6.17 6.37 -4.60
CA ARG A 81 5.91 5.24 -5.48
C ARG A 81 7.02 5.01 -6.49
N ARG A 82 7.74 6.06 -6.89
CA ARG A 82 8.91 5.98 -7.79
C ARG A 82 10.13 5.38 -7.10
N ILE A 83 10.37 5.74 -5.83
CA ILE A 83 11.59 5.37 -5.11
C ILE A 83 11.45 4.08 -4.29
N THR A 84 10.24 3.56 -4.11
CA THR A 84 9.99 2.33 -3.36
C THR A 84 9.63 1.16 -4.26
N PRO A 85 9.86 -0.09 -3.82
CA PRO A 85 9.46 -1.27 -4.56
C PRO A 85 7.96 -1.28 -4.80
N ARG A 86 7.55 -1.91 -5.90
CA ARG A 86 6.13 -2.18 -6.17
C ARG A 86 5.51 -2.98 -5.01
N GLY A 87 4.22 -2.73 -4.77
CA GLY A 87 3.44 -3.30 -3.67
C GLY A 87 3.71 -2.63 -2.32
N THR A 88 4.27 -1.41 -2.33
CA THR A 88 4.60 -0.68 -1.09
C THR A 88 3.62 0.46 -0.83
N THR A 89 3.38 1.35 -1.80
CA THR A 89 2.55 2.55 -1.61
C THR A 89 1.05 2.30 -1.76
N GLY A 90 0.69 1.23 -2.48
CA GLY A 90 -0.68 0.93 -2.83
C GLY A 90 -1.24 1.68 -4.03
N PRO A 91 -2.54 1.50 -4.30
CA PRO A 91 -3.22 2.02 -5.48
C PRO A 91 -3.24 3.54 -5.51
N ARG A 92 -3.30 4.11 -6.73
CA ARG A 92 -3.52 5.55 -6.92
C ARG A 92 -4.93 5.96 -6.50
N LEU A 93 -5.88 5.03 -6.56
CA LEU A 93 -7.25 5.25 -6.13
C LEU A 93 -7.34 5.66 -4.64
N PRO A 94 -8.41 6.38 -4.24
CA PRO A 94 -8.65 6.74 -2.85
C PRO A 94 -8.74 5.51 -1.95
N ASP A 95 -8.18 5.60 -0.75
CA ASP A 95 -8.17 4.50 0.22
C ASP A 95 -9.57 4.20 0.79
N ASP A 96 -10.41 5.23 0.88
CA ASP A 96 -11.80 5.18 1.31
C ASP A 96 -12.78 4.85 0.18
N LEU A 97 -12.27 4.59 -1.04
CA LEU A 97 -13.10 4.21 -2.18
C LEU A 97 -13.84 2.90 -1.85
N PRO A 98 -15.19 2.87 -1.90
CA PRO A 98 -15.94 1.64 -1.76
C PRO A 98 -15.51 0.61 -2.80
N ILE A 99 -15.45 -0.67 -2.40
CA ILE A 99 -15.07 -1.75 -3.33
C ILE A 99 -16.02 -1.81 -4.53
N GLU A 100 -17.31 -1.50 -4.33
CA GLU A 100 -18.29 -1.45 -5.41
C GLU A 100 -18.03 -0.33 -6.42
N GLU A 101 -17.28 0.71 -6.04
CA GLU A 101 -16.96 1.86 -6.88
C GLU A 101 -15.60 1.74 -7.60
N ILE A 102 -14.86 0.64 -7.36
CA ILE A 102 -13.62 0.35 -8.11
C ILE A 102 -13.95 0.29 -9.62
N PRO A 103 -13.17 0.95 -10.49
CA PRO A 103 -13.39 0.87 -11.93
C PRO A 103 -13.43 -0.57 -12.44
N GLU A 104 -14.30 -0.87 -13.40
CA GLU A 104 -14.57 -2.23 -13.88
C GLU A 104 -13.30 -3.00 -14.26
N ARG A 105 -12.39 -2.34 -15.01
CA ARG A 105 -11.09 -2.91 -15.37
C ARG A 105 -10.25 -3.32 -14.15
N GLY A 106 -10.32 -2.54 -13.08
CA GLY A 106 -9.66 -2.84 -11.82
C GLY A 106 -10.27 -4.06 -11.14
N LYS A 107 -11.61 -4.16 -11.12
CA LYS A 107 -12.32 -5.34 -10.60
C LYS A 107 -11.99 -6.61 -11.37
N GLU A 108 -11.86 -6.54 -12.70
CA GLU A 108 -11.45 -7.66 -13.54
C GLU A 108 -10.04 -8.15 -13.19
N ILE A 109 -9.08 -7.24 -13.03
CA ILE A 109 -7.69 -7.56 -12.66
C ILE A 109 -7.65 -8.21 -11.28
N LEU A 110 -8.32 -7.61 -10.30
CA LEU A 110 -8.38 -8.12 -8.93
C LEU A 110 -9.04 -9.50 -8.89
N SER A 111 -10.18 -9.66 -9.55
CA SER A 111 -10.91 -10.94 -9.60
C SER A 111 -10.04 -12.04 -10.17
N TYR A 112 -9.32 -11.76 -11.28
CA TYR A 112 -8.38 -12.73 -11.86
C TYR A 112 -7.34 -13.18 -10.83
N VAL A 113 -6.61 -12.25 -10.22
CA VAL A 113 -5.58 -12.60 -9.23
C VAL A 113 -6.14 -13.35 -8.03
N ILE A 114 -7.29 -12.92 -7.50
CA ILE A 114 -7.93 -13.57 -6.35
C ILE A 114 -8.27 -15.04 -6.69
N THR A 115 -8.80 -15.30 -7.88
CA THR A 115 -9.13 -16.67 -8.30
C THR A 115 -7.90 -17.57 -8.38
N TYR A 116 -6.79 -17.08 -8.92
CA TYR A 116 -5.60 -17.90 -9.19
C TYR A 116 -4.62 -17.99 -8.02
N ASP A 117 -4.38 -16.87 -7.32
CA ASP A 117 -3.28 -16.79 -6.35
C ASP A 117 -3.75 -16.99 -4.89
N LEU A 118 -5.02 -16.75 -4.57
CA LEU A 118 -5.58 -16.99 -3.22
C LEU A 118 -6.28 -18.35 -3.07
N VAL A 119 -6.39 -19.13 -4.16
CA VAL A 119 -7.09 -20.43 -4.26
C VAL A 119 -8.20 -20.57 -3.20
N LEU A 120 -9.35 -19.95 -3.44
CA LEU A 120 -10.51 -20.18 -2.59
C LEU A 120 -10.84 -21.69 -2.61
N PRO A 121 -11.04 -22.34 -1.45
CA PRO A 121 -11.11 -23.80 -1.33
C PRO A 121 -12.31 -24.47 -2.00
N ASP A 122 -13.09 -23.75 -2.81
CA ASP A 122 -14.28 -24.25 -3.50
C ASP A 122 -14.30 -23.88 -4.99
N SER A 123 -13.11 -23.80 -5.63
CA SER A 123 -12.93 -23.37 -7.03
C SER A 123 -13.56 -24.32 -8.07
N SER A 124 -14.01 -25.51 -7.66
CA SER A 124 -14.60 -26.53 -8.55
C SER A 124 -16.03 -26.20 -9.01
N SER A 125 -16.71 -25.26 -8.36
CA SER A 125 -18.06 -24.80 -8.74
C SER A 125 -18.08 -23.60 -9.71
N TRP A 126 -16.90 -23.06 -10.07
CA TRP A 126 -16.79 -21.78 -10.76
C TRP A 126 -16.75 -21.99 -12.26
N ARG A 127 -17.83 -21.58 -12.96
CA ARG A 127 -17.92 -21.73 -14.42
C ARG A 127 -16.99 -20.73 -15.13
N PRO A 128 -16.36 -21.11 -16.25
CA PRO A 128 -15.55 -20.20 -17.05
C PRO A 128 -16.47 -19.27 -17.85
N GLY A 129 -16.76 -18.10 -17.26
CA GLY A 129 -17.46 -16.98 -17.90
C GLY A 129 -17.51 -15.79 -16.92
N TYR A 130 -16.70 -14.76 -17.20
CA TYR A 130 -16.73 -13.37 -16.66
C TYR A 130 -17.16 -13.19 -15.17
N LYS A 131 -16.27 -13.02 -14.17
CA LYS A 131 -15.36 -11.89 -13.80
C LYS A 131 -16.03 -10.66 -13.14
N SER A 132 -16.28 -10.76 -11.83
CA SER A 132 -16.41 -9.68 -10.80
C SER A 132 -16.66 -10.32 -9.42
N ASP A 133 -17.33 -11.47 -9.43
CA ASP A 133 -17.85 -12.15 -8.25
C ASP A 133 -16.77 -12.63 -7.26
N SER A 134 -15.55 -12.90 -7.71
CA SER A 134 -14.47 -13.33 -6.80
C SER A 134 -14.03 -12.21 -5.87
N LEU A 135 -13.96 -10.97 -6.37
CA LEU A 135 -13.68 -9.80 -5.54
C LEU A 135 -14.83 -9.57 -4.54
N ASP A 136 -16.07 -9.62 -5.01
CA ASP A 136 -17.25 -9.41 -4.15
C ASP A 136 -17.39 -10.53 -3.10
N ALA A 137 -17.13 -11.78 -3.47
CA ALA A 137 -17.14 -12.91 -2.55
C ALA A 137 -16.03 -12.79 -1.50
N LEU A 138 -14.82 -12.37 -1.90
CA LEU A 138 -13.71 -12.13 -0.99
C LEU A 138 -14.05 -10.98 -0.03
N ALA A 139 -14.54 -9.87 -0.56
CA ALA A 139 -14.93 -8.70 0.21
C ALA A 139 -16.00 -9.06 1.24
N LYS A 140 -17.07 -9.75 0.80
CA LYS A 140 -18.14 -10.22 1.69
C LYS A 140 -17.65 -11.19 2.76
N LYS A 141 -16.82 -12.17 2.39
CA LYS A 141 -16.30 -13.18 3.32
C LYS A 141 -15.43 -12.56 4.42
N ASN A 142 -14.64 -11.56 4.08
CA ASN A 142 -13.71 -10.90 5.00
C ASN A 142 -14.24 -9.56 5.53
N SER A 143 -15.51 -9.23 5.26
CA SER A 143 -16.15 -7.96 5.65
C SER A 143 -15.39 -6.70 5.20
N LEU A 144 -14.73 -6.77 4.03
CA LEU A 144 -14.03 -5.65 3.41
C LEU A 144 -15.06 -4.76 2.70
N LYS A 145 -14.96 -3.46 2.90
CA LYS A 145 -15.87 -2.45 2.36
C LYS A 145 -15.17 -1.45 1.48
N ILE A 146 -13.94 -1.08 1.84
CA ILE A 146 -13.17 -0.04 1.16
C ILE A 146 -11.83 -0.56 0.63
N LEU A 147 -11.28 0.16 -0.33
CA LEU A 147 -10.06 -0.22 -1.04
C LEU A 147 -8.86 -0.41 -0.10
N CYS A 148 -8.75 0.36 0.98
CA CYS A 148 -7.64 0.22 1.92
C CYS A 148 -7.66 -1.11 2.68
N GLU A 149 -8.84 -1.60 3.07
CA GLU A 149 -9.01 -2.88 3.75
C GLU A 149 -8.67 -4.02 2.79
N LEU A 150 -9.14 -3.92 1.54
CA LEU A 150 -8.77 -4.86 0.48
C LEU A 150 -7.27 -4.87 0.22
N TYR A 151 -6.64 -3.71 0.16
CA TYR A 151 -5.20 -3.60 -0.01
C TYR A 151 -4.44 -4.25 1.14
N ASP A 152 -4.85 -3.98 2.38
CA ASP A 152 -4.21 -4.52 3.58
C ASP A 152 -4.32 -6.05 3.62
N PHE A 153 -5.50 -6.57 3.32
CA PHE A 153 -5.74 -8.00 3.16
C PHE A 153 -4.81 -8.61 2.10
N LEU A 154 -4.74 -8.02 0.90
CA LEU A 154 -3.89 -8.54 -0.17
C LEU A 154 -2.40 -8.47 0.16
N CYS A 155 -1.96 -7.44 0.88
CA CYS A 155 -0.59 -7.35 1.40
C CYS A 155 -0.27 -8.52 2.33
N GLU A 156 -1.14 -8.84 3.29
CA GLU A 156 -0.96 -9.96 4.23
C GLU A 156 -0.86 -11.31 3.52
N HIS A 157 -1.47 -11.42 2.34
CA HIS A 157 -1.45 -12.63 1.52
C HIS A 157 -0.40 -12.58 0.39
N GLY A 158 0.51 -11.60 0.39
CA GLY A 158 1.62 -11.51 -0.58
C GLY A 158 1.23 -10.98 -1.96
N LEU A 159 0.06 -10.37 -2.11
CA LEU A 159 -0.52 -9.91 -3.38
C LEU A 159 -0.53 -8.38 -3.54
N ALA A 160 0.32 -7.68 -2.79
CA ALA A 160 0.42 -6.22 -2.80
C ALA A 160 0.68 -5.61 -4.20
N LEU A 161 1.35 -6.37 -5.08
CA LEU A 161 1.67 -5.92 -6.45
C LEU A 161 0.43 -5.72 -7.32
N THR A 162 -0.64 -6.46 -7.02
CA THR A 162 -1.84 -6.51 -7.86
C THR A 162 -2.65 -5.24 -7.73
N THR A 163 -2.78 -4.75 -6.52
CA THR A 163 -3.52 -3.52 -6.22
C THR A 163 -2.78 -2.26 -6.64
N ASP A 164 -1.45 -2.29 -6.74
CA ASP A 164 -0.69 -1.20 -7.38
C ASP A 164 -1.10 -0.98 -8.85
N LEU A 165 -1.77 -1.93 -9.50
CA LEU A 165 -2.26 -1.78 -10.87
C LEU A 165 -3.56 -0.94 -10.96
N LEU A 166 -4.15 -0.57 -9.82
CA LEU A 166 -5.33 0.28 -9.70
C LEU A 166 -4.93 1.75 -9.49
#